data_AF-A0A947BRG1-F1
#
_entry.id   AF-A0A947BRG1-F1
#
_cell.length_a   1.000
_cell.length_b   1.000
_cell.length_c   1.000
_cell.angle_alpha   90.00
_cell.angle_beta   90.00
_cell.angle_gamma   90.00
#
_symmetry.space_group_name_H-M   'P 1'
#
loop_
_entity.id
_entity.type
_entity.pdbx_description
1 polymer ?
#
loop_
_entity_poly.entity_id
_entity_poly.type
_entity_poly.pdbx_seq_one_letter_code
_entity_poly.pdbx_strand_id
1 'polypeptide(L)' 'MTIMQLDREQNVGIVIRSIAAGEIHVNDQVIDGPVILTPDKILADWTPPPIDQLSITDFAAALA' A
#
# COMPACT_ATOMS: atom_id res chain seq x y z
N MET A 1 10.36 39.57 -9.44
CA MET A 1 9.14 38.95 -8.90
C MET A 1 9.41 37.45 -8.87
N THR A 2 9.77 36.91 -7.70
CA THR A 2 10.15 35.50 -7.58
C THR A 2 8.87 34.66 -7.60
N ILE A 3 8.71 33.83 -8.62
CA ILE A 3 7.64 32.84 -8.67
C ILE A 3 7.97 31.82 -7.58
N MET A 4 7.21 31.82 -6.49
CA MET A 4 7.23 30.70 -5.54
C MET A 4 6.61 29.51 -6.27
N GLN A 5 7.47 28.71 -6.90
CA GLN A 5 7.07 27.40 -7.37
C GLN A 5 6.79 26.57 -6.13
N LEU A 6 5.53 26.15 -5.95
CA LEU A 6 5.22 25.10 -5.00
C LEU A 6 6.03 23.88 -5.48
N ASP A 7 7.11 23.54 -4.76
CA ASP A 7 7.80 22.28 -5.00
C ASP A 7 6.75 21.19 -4.83
N ARG A 8 6.29 20.67 -5.97
CA ARG A 8 5.36 19.57 -6.03
C ARG A 8 6.03 18.46 -5.23
N GLU A 9 5.43 18.06 -4.11
CA GLU A 9 5.90 16.89 -3.36
C GLU A 9 6.06 15.77 -4.38
N GLN A 10 7.30 15.47 -4.73
CA GLN A 10 7.59 14.33 -5.57
C GLN A 10 7.32 13.14 -4.66
N ASN A 11 6.10 12.61 -4.76
CA ASN A 11 5.74 11.35 -4.12
C ASN A 11 6.57 10.25 -4.79
N VAL A 12 7.82 10.12 -4.35
CA VAL A 12 8.70 9.01 -4.67
C VAL A 12 8.39 7.95 -3.62
N GLY A 13 7.56 6.97 -3.99
CA GLY A 13 7.19 5.90 -3.09
C GLY A 13 5.89 5.21 -3.47
N ILE A 14 5.43 4.34 -2.59
CA ILE A 14 4.15 3.64 -2.69
C ILE A 14 3.04 4.60 -2.27
N VAL A 15 2.15 4.92 -3.21
CA VAL A 15 1.03 5.85 -3.00
C VAL A 15 -0.29 5.13 -3.17
N ILE A 16 -1.13 5.17 -2.14
CA ILE A 16 -2.54 4.79 -2.27
C ILE A 16 -3.27 5.92 -2.98
N ARG A 17 -3.75 5.67 -4.21
CA ARG A 17 -4.47 6.67 -5.02
C ARG A 17 -5.96 6.70 -4.71
N SER A 18 -6.57 5.55 -4.46
CA SER A 18 -7.98 5.42 -4.10
C SER A 18 -8.28 4.08 -3.43
N ILE A 19 -9.39 4.04 -2.70
CA ILE A 19 -9.96 2.83 -2.09
C ILE A 19 -11.42 2.75 -2.52
N ALA A 20 -11.82 1.60 -3.05
CA ALA A 20 -13.21 1.27 -3.36
C ALA A 20 -13.57 -0.08 -2.72
N ALA A 21 -14.85 -0.46 -2.78
CA ALA A 21 -15.31 -1.71 -2.21
C ALA A 21 -14.66 -2.90 -2.94
N GLY A 22 -13.74 -3.60 -2.27
CA GLY A 22 -13.05 -4.76 -2.81
C GLY A 22 -11.78 -4.46 -3.59
N GLU A 23 -11.37 -3.19 -3.74
CA GLU A 23 -10.13 -2.85 -4.45
C GLU A 23 -9.39 -1.65 -3.86
N ILE A 24 -8.07 -1.69 -3.94
CA ILE A 24 -7.17 -0.60 -3.56
C ILE A 24 -6.31 -0.26 -4.78
N HIS A 25 -6.31 1.00 -5.18
CA HIS A 25 -5.42 1.47 -6.25
C HIS A 25 -4.14 2.00 -5.64
N VAL A 26 -3.03 1.31 -5.88
CA VAL A 26 -1.71 1.66 -5.38
C VAL A 26 -0.80 1.93 -6.57
N ASN A 27 -0.22 3.13 -6.64
CA ASN A 27 0.50 3.59 -7.83
C ASN A 27 -0.36 3.36 -9.09
N ASP A 28 0.13 2.65 -10.10
CA ASP A 28 -0.60 2.32 -11.32
C ASP A 28 -1.15 0.88 -11.31
N GLN A 29 -1.30 0.28 -10.12
CA GLN A 29 -1.78 -1.09 -9.91
C GLN A 29 -3.11 -1.10 -9.14
N VAL A 30 -3.98 -2.04 -9.51
CA VAL A 30 -5.21 -2.37 -8.79
C VAL A 30 -4.98 -3.65 -8.03
N ILE A 31 -5.33 -3.66 -6.74
CA ILE A 31 -5.20 -4.82 -5.86
C ILE A 31 -6.60 -5.14 -5.33
N ASP A 32 -7.10 -6.35 -5.61
CA ASP A 32 -8.46 -6.81 -5.35
C ASP A 32 -8.55 -7.80 -4.16
N GLY A 33 -7.51 -7.82 -3.32
CA GLY A 33 -7.39 -8.69 -2.16
C GLY A 33 -6.60 -8.05 -1.02
N PRO A 34 -6.36 -8.79 0.07
CA PRO A 34 -5.53 -8.33 1.16
C PRO A 34 -4.12 -7.99 0.67
N VAL A 35 -3.54 -6.92 1.22
CA VAL A 35 -2.22 -6.42 0.83
C VAL A 35 -1.51 -5.83 2.03
N ILE A 36 -0.19 -6.00 2.08
CA ILE A 36 0.68 -5.24 2.98
C ILE A 36 1.47 -4.22 2.15
N LEU A 37 1.43 -2.96 2.59
CA LEU A 37 2.17 -1.85 2.01
C LEU A 37 3.20 -1.35 3.02
N THR A 38 4.47 -1.34 2.65
CA THR A 38 5.53 -0.60 3.36
C THR A 38 5.96 0.60 2.50
N PRO A 39 6.80 1.52 2.99
CA PRO A 39 7.30 2.61 2.15
C PRO A 39 8.05 2.17 0.89
N ASP A 40 8.60 0.96 0.90
CA ASP A 40 9.50 0.41 -0.12
C ASP A 40 8.99 -0.85 -0.81
N LYS A 41 7.94 -1.52 -0.29
CA LYS A 41 7.45 -2.81 -0.80
C LYS A 41 5.92 -2.91 -0.82
N ILE A 42 5.42 -3.51 -1.89
CA ILE A 42 4.03 -3.95 -2.02
C ILE A 42 4.02 -5.49 -1.95
N LEU A 43 3.35 -6.05 -0.96
CA LEU A 43 3.12 -7.48 -0.80
C LEU A 43 1.66 -7.79 -1.18
N ALA A 44 1.42 -7.95 -2.49
CA ALA A 44 0.08 -8.18 -3.06
C ALA A 44 -0.36 -9.66 -3.04
N ASP A 45 0.55 -10.58 -2.75
CA ASP A 45 0.32 -12.02 -2.61
C ASP A 45 0.06 -12.45 -1.15
N TRP A 46 -0.21 -11.48 -0.27
CA TRP A 46 -0.49 -11.76 1.13
C TRP A 46 -1.89 -12.37 1.29
N THR A 47 -1.95 -13.64 1.69
CA THR A 47 -3.19 -14.39 1.91
C THR A 47 -3.40 -14.70 3.39
N PRO A 48 -3.75 -13.70 4.23
CA PRO A 48 -3.98 -13.93 5.64
C PRO A 48 -5.26 -14.74 5.88
N PRO A 49 -5.39 -15.38 7.06
CA PRO A 49 -6.68 -15.90 7.51
C PRO A 49 -7.69 -14.74 7.73
N PRO A 50 -8.98 -15.07 7.99
CA PRO A 50 -9.97 -14.08 8.40
C PRO A 50 -9.51 -13.20 9.57
N ILE A 51 -10.03 -11.97 9.65
CA ILE A 51 -9.54 -10.95 10.61
C ILE A 51 -9.66 -11.36 12.08
N ASP A 52 -10.61 -12.23 12.41
CA ASP A 52 -10.83 -12.80 13.75
C ASP A 52 -9.85 -13.94 14.10
N GLN A 53 -9.10 -14.43 13.12
CA GLN A 53 -8.10 -15.49 13.24
C GLN A 53 -6.67 -14.99 12.99
N LEU A 54 -6.53 -13.70 12.70
CA LEU A 54 -5.26 -13.08 12.33
C LEU A 54 -4.31 -13.06 13.54
N SER A 55 -3.10 -13.57 13.32
CA SER A 55 -2.05 -13.65 14.33
C SER A 55 -0.80 -12.90 13.87
N ILE A 56 0.14 -12.69 14.80
CA ILE A 56 1.43 -12.07 14.45
C ILE A 56 2.22 -12.89 13.42
N THR A 57 2.04 -14.21 13.42
CA THR A 57 2.72 -15.15 12.53
C THR A 57 2.35 -14.93 11.07
N ASP A 58 1.14 -14.45 10.80
CA ASP A 58 0.64 -14.19 9.44
C ASP A 58 1.33 -12.97 8.79
N PHE A 59 2.03 -12.16 9.57
CA PHE A 59 2.84 -11.03 9.10
C PHE A 59 4.30 -11.40 8.84
N ALA A 60 4.69 -12.68 8.93
CA ALA A 60 6.07 -13.11 8.73
C ALA A 60 6.67 -12.60 7.41
N ALA A 61 5.89 -12.55 6.33
CA ALA A 61 6.33 -12.05 5.02
C ALA A 61 6.70 -10.55 5.02
N ALA A 62 6.14 -9.77 5.95
CA ALA A 62 6.43 -8.35 6.12
C ALA A 62 7.53 -8.07 7.15
N LEU A 63 7.87 -9.05 7.98
CA LEU A 63 8.89 -8.94 9.04
C LEU A 63 10.25 -9.53 8.63
N ALA A 64 10.33 -10.17 7.46
CA ALA A 64 11.53 -10.81 6.92
C ALA A 64 12.44 -9.86 6.15
#